data_AF-A0A9X3EYP0-F1
#
_entry.id   AF-A0A9X3EYP0-F1
#
_cell.length_a   1.000
_cell.length_b   1.000
_cell.length_c   1.000
_cell.angle_alpha   90.00
_cell.angle_beta   90.00
_cell.angle_gamma   90.00
#
_symmetry.space_group_name_H-M   'P 1'
#
loop_
_entity.id
_entity.type
_entity.pdbx_description
1 polymer ?
#
loop_
_entity_poly.entity_id
_entity_poly.type
_entity_poly.pdbx_seq_one_letter_code
_entity_poly.pdbx_strand_id
1 'polypeptide(L)'
;MMRLTRRSSFLIVWGALLCAGCPDQNGDTDGASTADSGESPTDATASSTSPTASTGPTTTTDPGTSTGPTTTGSATTSSDSTTADSTTGDSTTTSGGPVDCTVVEFPDAGLEFRIRELLHQPEGPLLGADVATIEELFPIVNPVVDLTGLECASGLRILELHGHDVADLGPLAGLEKLEWLNVAVTQVVDLGPLAGLASLHSLNVSATDVADLGPLAGLGALETLDISNTKVNTLAPLAGLTGLRQLIAYGAEFLDVEPLVGLTGLVKLNIAETAVTDLGPLAGTQALEFLVIDHTDIADLGPLTGLPIRFLNAESALISDLTPVASFPTPIIMILSDNQIVEADPLIGSGWDASDNPDQCLEVLLTGNPLSTDALAAALPAFCAATGAWVWADGLMDCPGASPCVIPP
;
A
#
# COMPACT_ATOMS: atom_id res chain seq x y z
N MET A 1 -6.50 6.66 31.58
CA MET A 1 -5.23 6.87 30.85
C MET A 1 -4.64 5.59 30.25
N MET A 2 -5.38 4.48 30.20
CA MET A 2 -5.07 3.28 29.39
C MET A 2 -6.17 3.13 28.35
N ARG A 3 -6.14 3.92 27.26
CA ARG A 3 -7.06 3.77 26.12
C ARG A 3 -6.45 4.14 24.77
N LEU A 4 -5.14 4.42 24.69
CA LEU A 4 -4.49 4.85 23.43
C LEU A 4 -3.31 3.99 22.96
N THR A 5 -2.88 2.96 23.69
CA THR A 5 -1.62 2.24 23.40
C THR A 5 -1.77 0.90 22.69
N ARG A 6 -2.97 0.52 22.21
CA ARG A 6 -3.16 -0.70 21.39
C ARG A 6 -3.54 -0.47 19.93
N ARG A 7 -3.95 0.73 19.52
CA ARG A 7 -4.23 1.03 18.10
C ARG A 7 -2.94 1.00 17.24
N SER A 8 -1.80 1.38 17.81
CA SER A 8 -0.51 1.41 17.10
C SER A 8 0.16 0.03 16.93
N SER A 9 -0.27 -0.98 17.70
CA SER A 9 0.29 -2.34 17.62
C SER A 9 -0.39 -3.21 16.56
N PHE A 10 -1.53 -2.77 16.02
CA PHE A 10 -2.24 -3.47 14.95
C PHE A 10 -1.63 -3.19 13.56
N LEU A 11 -0.97 -2.05 13.34
CA LEU A 11 -0.32 -1.75 12.05
C LEU A 11 1.03 -2.48 11.88
N ILE A 12 1.72 -2.83 12.96
CA ILE A 12 3.09 -3.38 12.92
C ILE A 12 3.11 -4.90 12.65
N VAL A 13 2.05 -5.63 12.98
CA VAL A 13 1.97 -7.09 12.76
C VAL A 13 1.61 -7.44 11.30
N TRP A 14 1.00 -6.52 10.54
CA TRP A 14 0.44 -6.85 9.23
C TRP A 14 1.37 -6.61 8.03
N GLY A 15 2.47 -5.88 8.22
CA GLY A 15 3.54 -5.79 7.21
C GLY A 15 4.18 -7.15 6.89
N ALA A 16 4.20 -8.07 7.86
CA ALA A 16 4.74 -9.41 7.68
C ALA A 16 3.81 -10.35 6.88
N LEU A 17 2.48 -10.23 7.01
CA LEU A 17 1.52 -11.08 6.29
C LEU A 17 1.40 -10.76 4.78
N LEU A 18 1.84 -9.57 4.37
CA LEU A 18 1.84 -9.12 2.97
C LEU A 18 3.17 -9.45 2.26
N CYS A 19 4.26 -9.79 2.96
CA CYS A 19 5.56 -10.15 2.35
C CYS A 19 5.76 -11.68 2.24
N ALA A 20 4.74 -12.43 1.81
CA ALA A 20 4.89 -13.88 1.58
C ALA A 20 5.72 -14.13 0.30
N GLY A 21 7.05 -14.09 0.45
CA GLY A 21 8.02 -14.19 -0.66
C GLY A 21 9.28 -13.33 -0.49
N CYS A 22 9.36 -12.51 0.56
CA CYS A 22 10.56 -11.75 0.91
C CYS A 22 11.57 -12.68 1.62
N PRO A 23 12.88 -12.63 1.32
CA PRO A 23 13.86 -13.33 2.14
C PRO A 23 13.75 -12.86 3.60
N ASP A 24 13.68 -13.82 4.54
CA ASP A 24 13.43 -13.61 5.96
C ASP A 24 14.30 -12.47 6.54
N GLN A 25 13.67 -11.34 6.90
CA GLN A 25 14.28 -10.24 7.67
C GLN A 25 14.34 -10.57 9.18
N ASN A 26 14.75 -11.78 9.54
CA ASN A 26 15.01 -12.14 10.93
C ASN A 26 16.50 -11.97 11.25
N GLY A 27 16.90 -10.72 11.50
CA GLY A 27 18.22 -10.34 12.00
C GLY A 27 18.13 -9.62 13.35
N ASP A 28 18.30 -10.38 14.43
CA ASP A 28 18.79 -10.00 15.76
C ASP A 28 18.59 -8.54 16.24
N THR A 29 17.56 -8.31 17.06
CA THR A 29 17.56 -7.21 18.05
C THR A 29 17.82 -7.77 19.45
N ASP A 30 19.09 -7.99 19.78
CA ASP A 30 19.55 -8.16 21.16
C ASP A 30 20.76 -7.24 21.41
N GLY A 31 20.53 -6.17 22.16
CA GLY A 31 21.58 -5.17 22.41
C GLY A 31 21.12 -4.01 23.27
N ALA A 32 20.74 -4.28 24.52
CA ALA A 32 20.48 -3.27 25.52
C ALA A 32 21.70 -2.36 25.79
N SER A 33 21.49 -1.05 25.85
CA SER A 33 22.23 -0.24 26.83
C SER A 33 21.36 0.92 27.34
N THR A 34 21.20 0.91 28.65
CA THR A 34 20.51 1.87 29.51
C THR A 34 21.35 3.14 29.68
N ALA A 35 20.73 4.31 29.52
CA ALA A 35 21.19 5.53 30.16
C ALA A 35 20.00 6.39 30.60
N ASP A 36 19.75 6.27 31.90
CA ASP A 36 18.94 7.13 32.75
C ASP A 36 19.51 8.55 32.80
N SER A 37 18.66 9.57 32.66
CA SER A 37 18.74 10.81 33.43
C SER A 37 17.47 11.62 33.19
N GLY A 38 16.60 11.60 34.19
CA GLY A 38 15.49 12.53 34.28
C GLY A 38 15.94 13.97 34.50
N GLU A 39 15.11 14.90 34.06
CA GLU A 39 14.77 16.11 34.79
C GLU A 39 13.59 16.79 34.07
N SER A 40 12.47 16.88 34.77
CA SER A 40 11.48 17.95 34.60
C SER A 40 11.72 18.90 35.77
N PRO A 41 11.51 20.23 35.65
CA PRO A 41 10.17 20.69 36.02
C PRO A 41 9.69 22.05 35.43
N THR A 42 8.42 22.32 35.74
CA THR A 42 7.74 23.61 35.99
C THR A 42 6.97 24.33 34.88
N ASP A 43 5.64 24.22 35.00
CA ASP A 43 4.63 25.30 35.10
C ASP A 43 5.00 26.71 34.61
N ALA A 44 4.18 27.21 33.67
CA ALA A 44 3.76 28.61 33.66
C ALA A 44 2.36 28.75 33.01
N THR A 45 1.43 29.18 33.85
CA THR A 45 0.10 29.69 33.53
C THR A 45 0.17 31.08 32.91
N ALA A 46 -0.63 31.38 31.87
CA ALA A 46 -1.19 32.72 31.60
C ALA A 46 -2.20 32.75 30.43
N SER A 47 -3.47 32.67 30.80
CA SER A 47 -4.58 33.57 30.44
C SER A 47 -4.43 34.62 29.31
N SER A 48 -5.43 34.60 28.42
CA SER A 48 -6.23 35.72 27.86
C SER A 48 -5.60 36.71 26.86
N THR A 49 -6.17 36.82 25.66
CA THR A 49 -7.26 37.78 25.34
C THR A 49 -7.60 37.73 23.84
N SER A 50 -8.89 37.52 23.52
CA SER A 50 -9.51 37.89 22.26
C SER A 50 -10.22 39.24 22.42
N PRO A 51 -10.46 39.99 21.33
CA PRO A 51 -11.60 40.89 21.28
C PRO A 51 -12.63 40.46 20.22
N THR A 52 -13.88 40.68 20.62
CA THR A 52 -15.14 40.41 19.95
C THR A 52 -15.52 41.41 18.85
N ALA A 53 -16.40 40.92 17.99
CA ALA A 53 -17.27 41.51 16.97
C ALA A 53 -17.80 42.96 17.15
N SER A 54 -18.15 43.58 16.01
CA SER A 54 -19.27 44.53 15.92
C SER A 54 -19.86 44.64 14.49
N THR A 55 -21.11 44.16 14.37
CA THR A 55 -22.33 44.70 13.70
C THR A 55 -22.33 45.27 12.25
N GLY A 56 -23.35 44.84 11.48
CA GLY A 56 -23.64 45.19 10.07
C GLY A 56 -24.28 46.57 9.83
N PRO A 57 -25.10 46.80 8.76
CA PRO A 57 -26.24 45.94 8.40
C PRO A 57 -26.47 45.67 6.88
N THR A 58 -27.51 44.86 6.66
CA THR A 58 -28.16 44.33 5.46
C THR A 58 -28.72 45.36 4.48
N THR A 59 -28.82 45.00 3.19
CA THR A 59 -30.09 45.05 2.41
C THR A 59 -30.04 44.10 1.21
N THR A 60 -31.18 43.44 1.01
CA THR A 60 -31.56 42.49 -0.03
C THR A 60 -32.05 43.20 -1.30
N THR A 61 -31.83 42.61 -2.48
CA THR A 61 -32.86 42.33 -3.53
C THR A 61 -32.22 41.68 -4.76
N ASP A 62 -32.89 40.65 -5.26
CA ASP A 62 -32.69 39.87 -6.50
C ASP A 62 -34.05 39.97 -7.27
N PRO A 63 -34.30 39.42 -8.48
CA PRO A 63 -33.45 38.97 -9.59
C PRO A 63 -33.87 39.58 -10.96
N GLY A 64 -33.11 39.30 -12.02
CA GLY A 64 -33.50 39.61 -13.41
C GLY A 64 -32.86 38.68 -14.44
N THR A 65 -33.68 37.78 -14.97
CA THR A 65 -33.44 36.81 -16.05
C THR A 65 -33.19 37.46 -17.43
N SER A 66 -32.36 36.83 -18.28
CA SER A 66 -32.56 36.78 -19.76
C SER A 66 -31.49 35.94 -20.48
N THR A 67 -31.95 34.81 -21.02
CA THR A 67 -31.69 34.17 -22.32
C THR A 67 -30.56 34.65 -23.26
N GLY A 68 -29.86 33.67 -23.87
CA GLY A 68 -28.78 33.80 -24.88
C GLY A 68 -29.18 34.41 -26.25
N PRO A 69 -28.44 34.20 -27.37
CA PRO A 69 -27.82 32.93 -27.80
C PRO A 69 -26.40 33.02 -28.42
N THR A 70 -25.93 31.83 -28.78
CA THR A 70 -24.79 31.41 -29.62
C THR A 70 -24.57 32.20 -30.92
N THR A 71 -23.30 32.50 -31.25
CA THR A 71 -22.77 32.45 -32.64
C THR A 71 -21.26 32.17 -32.68
N THR A 72 -20.91 31.29 -33.61
CA THR A 72 -19.60 30.89 -34.14
C THR A 72 -18.78 32.04 -34.74
N GLY A 73 -17.44 31.93 -34.68
CA GLY A 73 -16.52 32.81 -35.41
C GLY A 73 -15.06 32.39 -35.26
N SER A 74 -14.45 31.96 -36.36
CA SER A 74 -13.10 31.43 -36.49
C SER A 74 -12.03 32.53 -36.56
N ALA A 75 -10.85 32.22 -36.01
CA ALA A 75 -9.49 32.64 -36.38
C ALA A 75 -9.19 34.12 -36.73
N THR A 76 -8.27 34.75 -35.98
CA THR A 76 -6.91 35.11 -36.48
C THR A 76 -6.05 35.79 -35.39
N THR A 77 -4.84 35.26 -35.23
CA THR A 77 -3.55 35.90 -34.98
C THR A 77 -3.47 37.23 -34.20
N SER A 78 -2.79 37.20 -33.06
CA SER A 78 -1.87 38.26 -32.67
C SER A 78 -0.79 37.69 -31.74
N SER A 79 0.42 37.72 -32.27
CA SER A 79 1.69 37.62 -31.58
C SER A 79 1.76 38.62 -30.43
N ASP A 80 2.21 38.18 -29.25
CA ASP A 80 3.11 39.03 -28.48
C ASP A 80 4.15 38.20 -27.73
N SER A 81 5.39 38.62 -27.92
CA SER A 81 6.61 38.03 -27.42
C SER A 81 7.02 38.75 -26.15
N THR A 82 7.14 38.03 -25.04
CA THR A 82 7.93 38.51 -23.89
C THR A 82 8.89 37.41 -23.46
N THR A 83 10.15 37.70 -23.73
CA THR A 83 11.37 37.03 -23.28
C THR A 83 11.42 36.93 -21.76
N ALA A 84 11.67 35.74 -21.24
CA ALA A 84 12.28 35.55 -19.93
C ALA A 84 13.43 34.55 -20.08
N ASP A 85 14.61 35.08 -19.83
CA ASP A 85 15.91 34.47 -19.71
C ASP A 85 15.97 33.64 -18.41
N SER A 86 16.34 32.37 -18.51
CA SER A 86 16.84 31.59 -17.37
C SER A 86 17.75 30.47 -17.88
N THR A 87 19.02 30.82 -18.01
CA THR A 87 20.19 30.05 -17.58
C THR A 87 20.01 28.53 -17.43
N THR A 88 20.44 27.83 -18.47
CA THR A 88 21.17 26.55 -18.49
C THR A 88 21.47 25.89 -17.13
N GLY A 89 20.71 24.84 -16.82
CA GLY A 89 21.20 23.69 -16.09
C GLY A 89 21.33 22.55 -17.09
N ASP A 90 22.56 22.15 -17.39
CA ASP A 90 22.87 21.05 -18.31
C ASP A 90 22.40 19.73 -17.70
N SER A 91 21.21 19.25 -18.10
CA SER A 91 20.91 17.82 -18.06
C SER A 91 21.65 17.16 -19.22
N THR A 92 22.86 16.67 -18.93
CA THR A 92 23.54 15.73 -19.81
C THR A 92 22.74 14.44 -19.85
N THR A 93 21.90 14.33 -20.87
CA THR A 93 21.43 13.05 -21.40
C THR A 93 22.65 12.35 -22.00
N THR A 94 23.27 11.47 -21.22
CA THR A 94 24.36 10.62 -21.72
C THR A 94 23.74 9.56 -22.63
N SER A 95 23.78 9.83 -23.94
CA SER A 95 23.41 8.85 -24.95
C SER A 95 24.37 7.65 -24.88
N GLY A 96 23.81 6.50 -24.49
CA GLY A 96 24.39 5.15 -24.43
C GLY A 96 25.59 4.85 -25.33
N GLY A 97 26.78 5.04 -24.78
CA GLY A 97 27.91 4.17 -25.11
C GLY A 97 27.75 2.81 -24.40
N PRO A 98 28.40 1.73 -24.88
CA PRO A 98 28.47 0.48 -24.12
C PRO A 98 29.12 0.75 -22.76
N VAL A 99 28.50 0.28 -21.68
CA VAL A 99 29.09 0.35 -20.33
C VAL A 99 30.40 -0.43 -20.32
N ASP A 100 31.50 0.19 -19.87
CA ASP A 100 32.79 -0.49 -19.73
C ASP A 100 32.86 -1.20 -18.37
N CYS A 101 32.71 -2.52 -18.41
CA CYS A 101 32.78 -3.38 -17.23
C CYS A 101 34.17 -4.03 -17.03
N THR A 102 35.24 -3.47 -17.59
CA THR A 102 36.59 -4.02 -17.38
C THR A 102 37.08 -3.78 -15.95
N VAL A 103 36.96 -2.55 -15.48
CA VAL A 103 37.14 -2.14 -14.09
C VAL A 103 35.93 -1.29 -13.73
N VAL A 104 35.20 -1.69 -12.69
CA VAL A 104 33.97 -1.04 -12.27
C VAL A 104 34.29 -0.06 -11.15
N GLU A 105 33.80 1.16 -11.31
CA GLU A 105 33.88 2.20 -10.28
C GLU A 105 32.50 2.40 -9.67
N PHE A 106 32.46 2.52 -8.34
CA PHE A 106 31.25 2.81 -7.57
C PHE A 106 31.46 4.14 -6.87
N PRO A 107 30.91 5.26 -7.40
CA PRO A 107 31.07 6.58 -6.78
C PRO A 107 30.46 6.67 -5.37
N ASP A 108 29.40 5.90 -5.12
CA ASP A 108 28.78 5.78 -3.80
C ASP A 108 29.60 4.88 -2.89
N ALA A 109 30.14 5.46 -1.81
CA ALA A 109 31.01 4.73 -0.88
C ALA A 109 30.27 3.66 -0.07
N GLY A 110 28.97 3.83 0.20
CA GLY A 110 28.15 2.84 0.89
C GLY A 110 27.93 1.62 0.01
N LEU A 111 27.60 1.86 -1.25
CA LEU A 111 27.47 0.83 -2.28
C LEU A 111 28.80 0.12 -2.52
N GLU A 112 29.89 0.85 -2.76
CA GLU A 112 31.22 0.27 -2.98
C GLU A 112 31.63 -0.62 -1.80
N PHE A 113 31.45 -0.13 -0.57
CA PHE A 113 31.76 -0.90 0.63
C PHE A 113 31.02 -2.24 0.65
N ARG A 114 29.72 -2.22 0.33
CA ARG A 114 28.91 -3.44 0.32
C ARG A 114 29.35 -4.42 -0.77
N ILE A 115 29.65 -3.91 -1.97
CA ILE A 115 30.17 -4.72 -3.08
C ILE A 115 31.50 -5.39 -2.70
N ARG A 116 32.42 -4.64 -2.09
CA ARG A 116 33.72 -5.18 -1.64
C ARG A 116 33.58 -6.25 -0.57
N GLU A 117 32.64 -6.09 0.35
CA GLU A 117 32.36 -7.08 1.39
C GLU A 117 31.90 -8.41 0.79
N LEU A 118 30.95 -8.36 -0.14
CA LEU A 118 30.40 -9.53 -0.85
C LEU A 118 31.46 -10.24 -1.69
N LEU A 119 32.34 -9.50 -2.34
CA LEU A 119 33.43 -10.06 -3.15
C LEU A 119 34.66 -10.47 -2.33
N HIS A 120 34.65 -10.21 -1.01
CA HIS A 120 35.80 -10.41 -0.13
C HIS A 120 37.08 -9.70 -0.63
N GLN A 121 36.91 -8.51 -1.21
CA GLN A 121 37.96 -7.74 -1.84
C GLN A 121 38.04 -6.29 -1.30
N PRO A 122 38.73 -6.07 -0.16
CA PRO A 122 38.74 -4.77 0.51
C PRO A 122 39.50 -3.67 -0.23
N GLU A 123 40.44 -4.03 -1.12
CA GLU A 123 41.28 -3.07 -1.85
C GLU A 123 41.47 -3.47 -3.32
N GLY A 124 41.98 -2.53 -4.11
CA GLY A 124 42.29 -2.74 -5.52
C GLY A 124 41.08 -2.62 -6.45
N PRO A 125 41.30 -2.78 -7.77
CA PRO A 125 40.27 -2.61 -8.78
C PRO A 125 39.21 -3.71 -8.68
N LEU A 126 37.94 -3.33 -8.72
CA LEU A 126 36.81 -4.24 -8.85
C LEU A 126 36.64 -4.59 -10.32
N LEU A 127 36.72 -5.87 -10.69
CA LEU A 127 36.54 -6.30 -12.07
C LEU A 127 35.07 -6.59 -12.34
N GLY A 128 34.56 -6.22 -13.51
CA GLY A 128 33.14 -6.46 -13.83
C GLY A 128 32.77 -7.93 -13.89
N ALA A 129 33.73 -8.82 -14.18
CA ALA A 129 33.52 -10.26 -14.11
C ALA A 129 33.17 -10.74 -12.68
N ASP A 130 33.76 -10.11 -11.66
CA ASP A 130 33.49 -10.43 -10.26
C ASP A 130 32.17 -9.78 -9.81
N VAL A 131 31.96 -8.50 -10.15
CA VAL A 131 30.69 -7.78 -9.90
C VAL A 131 29.50 -8.52 -10.52
N ALA A 132 29.66 -9.09 -11.72
CA ALA A 132 28.63 -9.88 -12.39
C ALA A 132 28.23 -11.17 -11.67
N THR A 133 29.01 -11.64 -10.68
CA THR A 133 28.66 -12.82 -9.87
C THR A 133 27.75 -12.50 -8.68
N ILE A 134 27.52 -11.21 -8.39
CA ILE A 134 26.65 -10.80 -7.30
C ILE A 134 25.20 -11.06 -7.70
N GLU A 135 24.51 -11.92 -6.94
CA GLU A 135 23.11 -12.27 -7.17
C GLU A 135 22.16 -11.52 -6.23
N GLU A 136 22.64 -11.14 -5.04
CA GLU A 136 21.83 -10.46 -4.03
C GLU A 136 22.62 -9.30 -3.41
N LEU A 137 21.97 -8.15 -3.29
CA LEU A 137 22.58 -6.94 -2.75
C LEU A 137 21.64 -6.26 -1.75
N PHE A 138 22.12 -6.19 -0.51
CA PHE A 138 21.46 -5.52 0.61
C PHE A 138 22.45 -4.51 1.22
N PRO A 139 22.49 -3.26 0.76
CA PRO A 139 23.25 -2.21 1.41
C PRO A 139 22.66 -1.95 2.80
N ILE A 140 23.48 -2.03 3.84
CA ILE A 140 23.05 -1.91 5.24
C ILE A 140 23.70 -0.71 5.94
N VAL A 141 24.75 -0.15 5.36
CA VAL A 141 25.52 0.94 5.96
C VAL A 141 25.55 2.13 5.00
N ASN A 142 25.21 3.29 5.56
CA ASN A 142 25.08 4.58 4.87
C ASN A 142 23.92 4.62 3.85
N PRO A 143 23.28 5.78 3.68
CA PRO A 143 22.35 5.99 2.57
C PRO A 143 23.09 5.81 1.24
N VAL A 144 22.50 5.02 0.34
CA VAL A 144 22.98 4.85 -1.02
C VAL A 144 22.23 5.89 -1.84
N VAL A 145 22.96 6.66 -2.63
CA VAL A 145 22.40 7.74 -3.46
C VAL A 145 22.59 7.43 -4.94
N ASP A 146 23.73 6.84 -5.29
CA ASP A 146 24.15 6.60 -6.67
C ASP A 146 24.36 5.11 -6.92
N LEU A 147 23.63 4.56 -7.90
CA LEU A 147 23.67 3.16 -8.29
C LEU A 147 24.70 2.87 -9.40
N THR A 148 25.45 3.88 -9.86
CA THR A 148 26.48 3.74 -10.90
C THR A 148 27.45 2.60 -10.57
N GLY A 149 27.70 1.76 -11.57
CA GLY A 149 28.50 0.54 -11.47
C GLY A 149 27.64 -0.74 -11.41
N LEU A 150 26.37 -0.63 -10.99
CA LEU A 150 25.45 -1.79 -10.98
C LEU A 150 25.06 -2.26 -12.38
N GLU A 151 25.27 -1.48 -13.42
CA GLU A 151 25.08 -1.91 -14.81
C GLU A 151 25.90 -3.17 -15.15
N CYS A 152 27.02 -3.38 -14.43
CA CYS A 152 27.91 -4.53 -14.60
C CYS A 152 27.50 -5.74 -13.75
N ALA A 153 26.53 -5.60 -12.83
CA ALA A 153 26.03 -6.67 -11.97
C ALA A 153 25.01 -7.56 -12.68
N SER A 154 25.36 -8.11 -13.85
CA SER A 154 24.46 -8.92 -14.70
C SER A 154 23.95 -10.23 -14.06
N GLY A 155 24.47 -10.60 -12.90
CA GLY A 155 23.98 -11.70 -12.07
C GLY A 155 22.87 -11.30 -11.10
N LEU A 156 22.61 -10.01 -10.88
CA LEU A 156 21.77 -9.52 -9.81
C LEU A 156 20.31 -9.94 -9.99
N ARG A 157 19.75 -10.54 -8.93
CA ARG A 157 18.38 -11.04 -8.83
C ARG A 157 17.57 -10.32 -7.77
N ILE A 158 18.22 -9.99 -6.64
CA ILE A 158 17.57 -9.35 -5.49
C ILE A 158 18.31 -8.06 -5.15
N LEU A 159 17.58 -6.95 -5.13
CA LEU A 159 18.10 -5.64 -4.74
C LEU A 159 17.18 -4.98 -3.71
N GLU A 160 17.69 -4.79 -2.51
CA GLU A 160 17.04 -4.07 -1.41
C GLU A 160 17.64 -2.67 -1.30
N LEU A 161 16.81 -1.63 -1.43
CA LEU A 161 17.17 -0.22 -1.35
C LEU A 161 16.16 0.58 -0.49
N HIS A 162 15.33 -0.10 0.31
CA HIS A 162 14.38 0.55 1.20
C HIS A 162 15.06 1.59 2.10
N GLY A 163 14.53 2.82 2.11
CA GLY A 163 14.98 3.88 2.99
C GLY A 163 16.34 4.49 2.61
N HIS A 164 16.88 4.17 1.42
CA HIS A 164 18.04 4.85 0.87
C HIS A 164 17.62 6.10 0.06
N ASP A 165 18.59 6.95 -0.29
CA ASP A 165 18.36 8.24 -0.97
C ASP A 165 18.46 8.12 -2.50
N VAL A 166 18.06 6.97 -3.05
CA VAL A 166 18.12 6.67 -4.48
C VAL A 166 17.02 7.44 -5.21
N ALA A 167 17.38 8.11 -6.30
CA ALA A 167 16.43 8.77 -7.21
C ALA A 167 16.49 8.23 -8.64
N ASP A 168 17.67 7.82 -9.09
CA ASP A 168 17.92 7.35 -10.45
C ASP A 168 18.07 5.82 -10.50
N LEU A 169 17.16 5.16 -11.22
CA LEU A 169 17.19 3.71 -11.47
C LEU A 169 17.88 3.35 -12.80
N GLY A 170 18.43 4.32 -13.53
CA GLY A 170 19.11 4.14 -14.81
C GLY A 170 20.11 2.98 -14.83
N PRO A 171 20.96 2.81 -13.79
CA PRO A 171 21.91 1.71 -13.70
C PRO A 171 21.28 0.30 -13.69
N LEU A 172 19.97 0.17 -13.46
CA LEU A 172 19.26 -1.11 -13.42
C LEU A 172 18.71 -1.55 -14.79
N ALA A 173 18.73 -0.68 -15.81
CA ALA A 173 17.97 -0.89 -17.05
C ALA A 173 18.34 -2.13 -17.89
N GLY A 174 19.52 -2.71 -17.65
CA GLY A 174 20.01 -3.91 -18.33
C GLY A 174 20.04 -5.17 -17.48
N LEU A 175 19.53 -5.13 -16.24
CA LEU A 175 19.64 -6.24 -15.29
C LEU A 175 18.51 -7.25 -15.50
N GLU A 176 18.52 -7.93 -16.65
CA GLU A 176 17.44 -8.84 -17.11
C GLU A 176 17.12 -10.01 -16.16
N LYS A 177 18.03 -10.30 -15.21
CA LYS A 177 17.83 -11.33 -14.16
C LYS A 177 17.22 -10.80 -12.87
N LEU A 178 16.99 -9.49 -12.76
CA LEU A 178 16.41 -8.90 -11.56
C LEU A 178 14.98 -9.44 -11.38
N GLU A 179 14.75 -10.07 -10.24
CA GLU A 179 13.51 -10.76 -9.88
C GLU A 179 12.76 -10.03 -8.77
N TRP A 180 13.50 -9.40 -7.86
CA TRP A 180 12.96 -8.71 -6.70
C TRP A 180 13.66 -7.37 -6.53
N LEU A 181 12.87 -6.30 -6.46
CA LEU A 181 13.35 -4.94 -6.25
C LEU A 181 12.51 -4.24 -5.18
N ASN A 182 13.16 -3.73 -4.15
CA ASN A 182 12.56 -2.87 -3.16
C ASN A 182 13.25 -1.51 -3.15
N VAL A 183 12.52 -0.47 -3.54
CA VAL A 183 12.96 0.94 -3.52
C VAL A 183 11.97 1.77 -2.71
N ALA A 184 11.29 1.16 -1.74
CA ALA A 184 10.35 1.85 -0.87
C ALA A 184 11.04 2.93 -0.04
N VAL A 185 10.34 4.03 0.25
CA VAL A 185 10.89 5.14 1.05
C VAL A 185 12.18 5.69 0.43
N THR A 186 12.18 5.87 -0.89
CA THR A 186 13.28 6.50 -1.65
C THR A 186 12.77 7.73 -2.41
N GLN A 187 13.64 8.37 -3.21
CA GLN A 187 13.31 9.55 -4.01
C GLN A 187 12.98 9.19 -5.47
N VAL A 188 12.67 7.91 -5.75
CA VAL A 188 12.32 7.43 -7.09
C VAL A 188 11.03 8.07 -7.58
N VAL A 189 11.04 8.50 -8.84
CA VAL A 189 9.88 9.05 -9.56
C VAL A 189 9.65 8.33 -10.87
N ASP A 190 10.73 7.95 -11.56
CA ASP A 190 10.70 7.35 -12.89
C ASP A 190 10.97 5.84 -12.83
N LEU A 191 10.02 5.04 -13.30
CA LEU A 191 10.15 3.58 -13.45
C LEU A 191 10.61 3.17 -14.85
N GLY A 192 10.88 4.11 -15.75
CA GLY A 192 11.35 3.88 -17.12
C GLY A 192 12.50 2.87 -17.23
N PRO A 193 13.53 2.93 -16.36
CA PRO A 193 14.61 1.94 -16.35
C PRO A 193 14.15 0.51 -16.09
N LEU A 194 13.02 0.28 -15.43
CA LEU A 194 12.50 -1.06 -15.17
C LEU A 194 11.77 -1.66 -16.39
N ALA A 195 11.54 -0.85 -17.44
CA ALA A 195 10.88 -1.31 -18.64
C ALA A 195 11.69 -2.44 -19.30
N GLY A 196 11.05 -3.61 -19.45
CA GLY A 196 11.67 -4.76 -20.10
C GLY A 196 12.45 -5.70 -19.18
N LEU A 197 12.48 -5.44 -17.87
CA LEU A 197 13.00 -6.40 -16.87
C LEU A 197 12.00 -7.57 -16.69
N ALA A 198 11.90 -8.40 -17.72
CA ALA A 198 10.85 -9.43 -17.85
C ALA A 198 10.90 -10.53 -16.78
N SER A 199 11.99 -10.63 -16.02
CA SER A 199 12.14 -11.54 -14.89
C SER A 199 11.65 -10.95 -13.56
N LEU A 200 11.20 -9.69 -13.52
CA LEU A 200 10.79 -9.06 -12.27
C LEU A 200 9.46 -9.64 -11.79
N HIS A 201 9.49 -10.32 -10.64
CA HIS A 201 8.33 -10.96 -10.00
C HIS A 201 7.76 -10.10 -8.85
N SER A 202 8.61 -9.31 -8.20
CA SER A 202 8.21 -8.50 -7.06
C SER A 202 8.82 -7.10 -7.12
N LEU A 203 7.96 -6.09 -7.00
CA LEU A 203 8.36 -4.69 -6.99
C LEU A 203 7.68 -3.95 -5.84
N ASN A 204 8.49 -3.30 -5.00
CA ASN A 204 8.00 -2.37 -3.99
C ASN A 204 8.52 -0.96 -4.27
N VAL A 205 7.60 -0.04 -4.56
CA VAL A 205 7.85 1.39 -4.79
C VAL A 205 7.06 2.25 -3.79
N SER A 206 6.63 1.67 -2.67
CA SER A 206 5.80 2.37 -1.69
C SER A 206 6.51 3.58 -1.07
N ALA A 207 5.74 4.59 -0.70
CA ALA A 207 6.25 5.85 -0.14
C ALA A 207 7.33 6.51 -1.03
N THR A 208 7.11 6.49 -2.35
CA THR A 208 7.89 7.23 -3.34
C THR A 208 6.99 8.22 -4.09
N ASP A 209 7.58 9.05 -4.93
CA ASP A 209 6.87 10.06 -5.72
C ASP A 209 6.42 9.54 -7.10
N VAL A 210 6.44 8.22 -7.32
CA VAL A 210 5.99 7.56 -8.55
C VAL A 210 4.54 7.88 -8.85
N ALA A 211 4.25 8.23 -10.10
CA ALA A 211 2.90 8.49 -10.60
C ALA A 211 2.53 7.68 -11.85
N ASP A 212 3.53 7.24 -12.63
CA ASP A 212 3.33 6.53 -13.90
C ASP A 212 3.73 5.06 -13.78
N LEU A 213 2.76 4.16 -13.97
CA LEU A 213 2.98 2.71 -14.01
C LEU A 213 3.17 2.17 -15.45
N GLY A 214 3.17 3.04 -16.47
CA GLY A 214 3.35 2.67 -17.88
C GLY A 214 4.54 1.71 -18.13
N PRO A 215 5.72 1.94 -17.53
CA PRO A 215 6.86 1.03 -17.65
C PRO A 215 6.60 -0.42 -17.21
N LEU A 216 5.61 -0.65 -16.34
CA LEU A 216 5.29 -1.98 -15.81
C LEU A 216 4.36 -2.80 -16.73
N ALA A 217 3.72 -2.18 -17.73
CA ALA A 217 2.66 -2.80 -18.52
C ALA A 217 3.10 -4.07 -19.28
N GLY A 218 4.40 -4.24 -19.52
CA GLY A 218 4.98 -5.41 -20.19
C GLY A 218 5.57 -6.47 -19.27
N LEU A 219 5.55 -6.27 -17.94
CA LEU A 219 6.21 -7.15 -16.97
C LEU A 219 5.30 -8.32 -16.60
N GLY A 220 5.04 -9.21 -17.57
CA GLY A 220 4.08 -10.30 -17.41
C GLY A 220 4.41 -11.35 -16.32
N ALA A 221 5.64 -11.35 -15.79
CA ALA A 221 6.06 -12.17 -14.67
C ALA A 221 5.79 -11.53 -13.30
N LEU A 222 5.33 -10.27 -13.24
CA LEU A 222 5.08 -9.57 -11.98
C LEU A 222 3.93 -10.23 -11.22
N GLU A 223 4.23 -10.70 -10.02
CA GLU A 223 3.30 -11.38 -9.11
C GLU A 223 2.91 -10.49 -7.93
N THR A 224 3.84 -9.67 -7.44
CA THR A 224 3.62 -8.79 -6.29
C THR A 224 4.00 -7.35 -6.65
N LEU A 225 3.09 -6.42 -6.40
CA LEU A 225 3.31 -5.00 -6.57
C LEU A 225 2.81 -4.22 -5.35
N ASP A 226 3.68 -3.39 -4.78
CA ASP A 226 3.33 -2.42 -3.75
C ASP A 226 3.57 -0.99 -4.27
N ILE A 227 2.48 -0.23 -4.39
CA ILE A 227 2.41 1.18 -4.81
C ILE A 227 1.81 2.06 -3.71
N SER A 228 1.85 1.60 -2.45
CA SER A 228 1.23 2.32 -1.34
C SER A 228 1.86 3.69 -1.12
N ASN A 229 1.05 4.70 -0.79
CA ASN A 229 1.49 6.08 -0.56
C ASN A 229 2.32 6.65 -1.72
N THR A 230 1.89 6.38 -2.95
CA THR A 230 2.46 6.97 -4.17
C THR A 230 1.47 7.94 -4.82
N LYS A 231 1.88 8.64 -5.87
CA LYS A 231 1.04 9.58 -6.64
C LYS A 231 0.31 8.89 -7.81
N VAL A 232 0.23 7.56 -7.80
CA VAL A 232 -0.44 6.78 -8.83
C VAL A 232 -1.94 7.07 -8.80
N ASN A 233 -2.46 7.56 -9.92
CA ASN A 233 -3.88 7.93 -10.07
C ASN A 233 -4.67 7.02 -11.03
N THR A 234 -4.02 6.02 -11.63
CA THR A 234 -4.68 5.04 -12.51
C THR A 234 -3.97 3.69 -12.47
N LEU A 235 -4.76 2.61 -12.51
CA LEU A 235 -4.26 1.23 -12.59
C LEU A 235 -4.25 0.69 -14.02
N ALA A 236 -4.55 1.52 -15.04
CA ALA A 236 -4.67 1.06 -16.43
C ALA A 236 -3.46 0.26 -16.96
N PRO A 237 -2.19 0.60 -16.62
CA PRO A 237 -1.05 -0.20 -17.02
C PRO A 237 -1.03 -1.64 -16.47
N LEU A 238 -1.78 -1.93 -15.41
CA LEU A 238 -1.82 -3.25 -14.78
C LEU A 238 -2.82 -4.23 -15.44
N ALA A 239 -3.68 -3.75 -16.35
CA ALA A 239 -4.78 -4.55 -16.90
C ALA A 239 -4.35 -5.84 -17.63
N GLY A 240 -3.12 -5.87 -18.14
CA GLY A 240 -2.53 -7.03 -18.82
C GLY A 240 -1.72 -7.97 -17.93
N LEU A 241 -1.50 -7.64 -16.66
CA LEU A 241 -0.60 -8.38 -15.77
C LEU A 241 -1.31 -9.58 -15.13
N THR A 242 -1.74 -10.55 -15.94
CA THR A 242 -2.47 -11.74 -15.47
C THR A 242 -1.68 -12.64 -14.51
N GLY A 243 -0.36 -12.41 -14.40
CA GLY A 243 0.53 -13.02 -13.41
C GLY A 243 0.36 -12.45 -12.00
N LEU A 244 -0.21 -11.24 -11.85
CA LEU A 244 -0.34 -10.56 -10.58
C LEU A 244 -1.20 -11.37 -9.60
N ARG A 245 -0.66 -11.59 -8.39
CA ARG A 245 -1.27 -12.29 -7.27
C ARG A 245 -1.57 -11.37 -6.12
N GLN A 246 -0.76 -10.32 -5.97
CA GLN A 246 -0.88 -9.38 -4.88
C GLN A 246 -0.67 -7.95 -5.35
N LEU A 247 -1.64 -7.09 -5.03
CA LEU A 247 -1.55 -5.64 -5.22
C LEU A 247 -1.80 -4.95 -3.88
N ILE A 248 -0.81 -4.19 -3.41
CA ILE A 248 -0.93 -3.29 -2.26
C ILE A 248 -0.90 -1.87 -2.80
N ALA A 249 -1.97 -1.13 -2.59
CA ALA A 249 -2.15 0.21 -3.12
C ALA A 249 -2.81 1.14 -2.10
N TYR A 250 -2.42 0.97 -0.83
CA TYR A 250 -2.91 1.77 0.29
C TYR A 250 -2.56 3.24 0.09
N GLY A 251 -3.52 4.14 0.27
CA GLY A 251 -3.26 5.59 0.23
C GLY A 251 -2.79 6.13 -1.13
N ALA A 252 -2.98 5.39 -2.23
CA ALA A 252 -2.74 5.90 -3.58
C ALA A 252 -3.95 6.68 -4.12
N GLU A 253 -3.75 7.47 -5.18
CA GLU A 253 -4.69 8.51 -5.62
C GLU A 253 -5.68 8.06 -6.72
N PHE A 254 -5.78 6.76 -7.01
CA PHE A 254 -6.68 6.25 -8.05
C PHE A 254 -8.14 6.17 -7.56
N LEU A 255 -9.08 6.26 -8.50
CA LEU A 255 -10.52 6.39 -8.22
C LEU A 255 -11.32 5.11 -8.47
N ASP A 256 -10.78 4.18 -9.27
CA ASP A 256 -11.49 2.96 -9.65
C ASP A 256 -10.53 1.78 -9.86
N VAL A 257 -11.13 0.59 -9.83
CA VAL A 257 -10.46 -0.70 -10.01
C VAL A 257 -10.88 -1.39 -11.30
N GLU A 258 -11.40 -0.65 -12.29
CA GLU A 258 -11.79 -1.22 -13.60
C GLU A 258 -10.67 -2.02 -14.26
N PRO A 259 -9.40 -1.57 -14.24
CA PRO A 259 -8.29 -2.30 -14.83
C PRO A 259 -8.07 -3.70 -14.23
N LEU A 260 -8.62 -4.00 -13.06
CA LEU A 260 -8.45 -5.30 -12.39
C LEU A 260 -9.41 -6.39 -12.88
N VAL A 261 -10.42 -6.08 -13.71
CA VAL A 261 -11.47 -7.02 -14.18
C VAL A 261 -10.91 -8.34 -14.74
N GLY A 262 -9.74 -8.29 -15.39
CA GLY A 262 -9.10 -9.44 -16.05
C GLY A 262 -8.13 -10.22 -15.16
N LEU A 263 -7.84 -9.75 -13.95
CA LEU A 263 -6.83 -10.34 -13.07
C LEU A 263 -7.43 -11.49 -12.23
N THR A 264 -7.90 -12.53 -12.91
CA THR A 264 -8.60 -13.67 -12.27
C THR A 264 -7.74 -14.45 -11.27
N GLY A 265 -6.42 -14.28 -11.34
CA GLY A 265 -5.45 -14.87 -10.41
C GLY A 265 -5.09 -13.98 -9.22
N LEU A 266 -5.66 -12.77 -9.11
CA LEU A 266 -5.39 -11.87 -7.98
C LEU A 266 -5.96 -12.49 -6.69
N VAL A 267 -5.09 -12.69 -5.69
CA VAL A 267 -5.41 -13.34 -4.41
C VAL A 267 -5.54 -12.32 -3.29
N LYS A 268 -4.68 -11.30 -3.29
CA LYS A 268 -4.64 -10.26 -2.26
C LYS A 268 -4.74 -8.89 -2.87
N LEU A 269 -5.67 -8.08 -2.37
CA LEU A 269 -5.87 -6.71 -2.78
C LEU A 269 -6.00 -5.82 -1.54
N ASN A 270 -5.17 -4.79 -1.46
CA ASN A 270 -5.31 -3.71 -0.50
C ASN A 270 -5.49 -2.38 -1.24
N ILE A 271 -6.66 -1.77 -1.09
CA ILE A 271 -7.02 -0.46 -1.63
C ILE A 271 -7.54 0.48 -0.53
N ALA A 272 -7.12 0.24 0.72
CA ALA A 272 -7.48 1.08 1.83
C ALA A 272 -6.97 2.52 1.67
N GLU A 273 -7.71 3.47 2.26
CA GLU A 273 -7.44 4.91 2.14
C GLU A 273 -7.34 5.41 0.67
N THR A 274 -8.08 4.77 -0.23
CA THR A 274 -8.27 5.25 -1.62
C THR A 274 -9.66 5.86 -1.80
N ALA A 275 -9.88 6.54 -2.94
CA ALA A 275 -11.18 7.11 -3.28
C ALA A 275 -12.09 6.14 -4.05
N VAL A 276 -11.78 4.84 -4.04
CA VAL A 276 -12.61 3.81 -4.69
C VAL A 276 -13.95 3.69 -3.96
N THR A 277 -15.03 3.60 -4.74
CA THR A 277 -16.40 3.46 -4.23
C THR A 277 -17.15 2.26 -4.80
N ASP A 278 -16.69 1.73 -5.94
CA ASP A 278 -17.36 0.66 -6.68
C ASP A 278 -16.46 -0.58 -6.78
N LEU A 279 -16.95 -1.69 -6.24
CA LEU A 279 -16.30 -3.01 -6.31
C LEU A 279 -16.79 -3.85 -7.49
N GLY A 280 -17.71 -3.34 -8.32
CA GLY A 280 -18.24 -4.02 -9.50
C GLY A 280 -17.18 -4.71 -10.37
N PRO A 281 -16.04 -4.06 -10.68
CA PRO A 281 -14.96 -4.69 -11.43
C PRO A 281 -14.35 -5.96 -10.80
N LEU A 282 -14.46 -6.14 -9.48
CA LEU A 282 -13.91 -7.30 -8.78
C LEU A 282 -14.79 -8.55 -8.85
N ALA A 283 -16.00 -8.48 -9.40
CA ALA A 283 -16.91 -9.63 -9.48
C ALA A 283 -16.31 -10.83 -10.25
N GLY A 284 -15.30 -10.59 -11.09
CA GLY A 284 -14.56 -11.61 -11.85
C GLY A 284 -13.26 -12.12 -11.21
N THR A 285 -12.80 -11.58 -10.07
CA THR A 285 -11.53 -11.96 -9.44
C THR A 285 -11.69 -13.23 -8.61
N GLN A 286 -11.84 -14.37 -9.29
CA GLN A 286 -12.22 -15.67 -8.70
C GLN A 286 -11.25 -16.24 -7.66
N ALA A 287 -10.01 -15.76 -7.62
CA ALA A 287 -9.00 -16.17 -6.64
C ALA A 287 -8.88 -15.22 -5.44
N LEU A 288 -9.67 -14.14 -5.37
CA LEU A 288 -9.53 -13.12 -4.34
C LEU A 288 -9.95 -13.66 -2.98
N GLU A 289 -8.98 -13.80 -2.08
CA GLU A 289 -9.18 -14.33 -0.71
C GLU A 289 -8.96 -13.26 0.36
N PHE A 290 -8.13 -12.26 0.06
CA PHE A 290 -7.72 -11.23 1.01
C PHE A 290 -8.04 -9.85 0.46
N LEU A 291 -8.97 -9.15 1.10
CA LEU A 291 -9.42 -7.83 0.67
C LEU A 291 -9.33 -6.83 1.83
N VAL A 292 -8.66 -5.71 1.58
CA VAL A 292 -8.56 -4.57 2.50
C VAL A 292 -9.10 -3.34 1.78
N ILE A 293 -10.18 -2.78 2.32
CA ILE A 293 -10.92 -1.62 1.82
C ILE A 293 -11.20 -0.62 2.96
N ASP A 294 -10.39 -0.63 4.03
CA ASP A 294 -10.62 0.25 5.16
C ASP A 294 -10.45 1.73 4.77
N HIS A 295 -11.22 2.59 5.44
CA HIS A 295 -11.25 4.04 5.18
C HIS A 295 -11.51 4.38 3.70
N THR A 296 -12.54 3.76 3.13
CA THR A 296 -13.05 4.04 1.77
C THR A 296 -14.53 4.42 1.81
N ASP A 297 -15.06 4.94 0.71
CA ASP A 297 -16.49 5.26 0.57
C ASP A 297 -17.30 4.08 -0.02
N ILE A 298 -16.85 2.85 0.17
CA ILE A 298 -17.52 1.63 -0.33
C ILE A 298 -18.69 1.26 0.57
N ALA A 299 -19.88 1.11 -0.03
CA ALA A 299 -21.10 0.70 0.67
C ALA A 299 -21.65 -0.67 0.25
N ASP A 300 -21.35 -1.11 -0.97
CA ASP A 300 -21.93 -2.30 -1.58
C ASP A 300 -20.92 -3.46 -1.65
N LEU A 301 -21.17 -4.52 -0.89
CA LEU A 301 -20.39 -5.76 -0.93
C LEU A 301 -20.96 -6.77 -1.95
N GLY A 302 -22.07 -6.47 -2.61
CA GLY A 302 -22.74 -7.31 -3.60
C GLY A 302 -21.79 -7.89 -4.66
N PRO A 303 -20.86 -7.10 -5.24
CA PRO A 303 -19.87 -7.60 -6.20
C PRO A 303 -18.97 -8.71 -5.67
N LEU A 304 -18.82 -8.86 -4.35
CA LEU A 304 -18.00 -9.90 -3.73
C LEU A 304 -18.75 -11.24 -3.56
N THR A 305 -20.04 -11.28 -3.86
CA THR A 305 -20.88 -12.48 -3.65
C THR A 305 -20.31 -13.70 -4.39
N GLY A 306 -20.04 -14.77 -3.65
CA GLY A 306 -19.50 -16.02 -4.19
C GLY A 306 -17.98 -16.02 -4.46
N LEU A 307 -17.28 -14.92 -4.15
CA LEU A 307 -15.81 -14.91 -4.12
C LEU A 307 -15.29 -15.63 -2.87
N PRO A 308 -14.08 -16.22 -2.91
CA PRO A 308 -13.52 -16.97 -1.79
C PRO A 308 -12.92 -16.07 -0.70
N ILE A 309 -13.58 -14.96 -0.34
CA ILE A 309 -13.07 -14.01 0.67
C ILE A 309 -12.90 -14.72 2.02
N ARG A 310 -11.65 -14.84 2.48
CA ARG A 310 -11.28 -15.42 3.79
C ARG A 310 -10.78 -14.36 4.76
N PHE A 311 -10.37 -13.21 4.26
CA PHE A 311 -10.02 -12.05 5.06
C PHE A 311 -10.65 -10.81 4.43
N LEU A 312 -11.42 -10.08 5.24
CA LEU A 312 -11.98 -8.79 4.86
C LEU A 312 -11.68 -7.78 5.95
N ASN A 313 -10.92 -6.73 5.62
CA ASN A 313 -10.90 -5.52 6.41
C ASN A 313 -11.66 -4.42 5.68
N ALA A 314 -12.77 -3.99 6.24
CA ALA A 314 -13.59 -2.90 5.76
C ALA A 314 -13.94 -1.92 6.89
N GLU A 315 -13.01 -1.70 7.83
CA GLU A 315 -13.16 -0.68 8.88
C GLU A 315 -13.38 0.71 8.27
N SER A 316 -14.26 1.52 8.86
CA SER A 316 -14.50 2.90 8.40
C SER A 316 -14.91 3.01 6.93
N ALA A 317 -15.66 2.03 6.42
CA ALA A 317 -16.33 2.10 5.14
C ALA A 317 -17.77 2.65 5.30
N LEU A 318 -18.65 2.41 4.33
CA LEU A 318 -20.06 2.84 4.37
C LEU A 318 -21.03 1.65 4.33
N ILE A 319 -20.60 0.48 4.79
CA ILE A 319 -21.36 -0.77 4.67
C ILE A 319 -22.56 -0.73 5.61
N SER A 320 -23.74 -1.02 5.07
CA SER A 320 -24.97 -1.22 5.86
C SER A 320 -25.62 -2.58 5.64
N ASP A 321 -25.37 -3.21 4.49
CA ASP A 321 -25.95 -4.50 4.10
C ASP A 321 -24.90 -5.62 4.20
N LEU A 322 -25.15 -6.58 5.08
CA LEU A 322 -24.30 -7.76 5.26
C LEU A 322 -24.81 -8.99 4.50
N THR A 323 -25.90 -8.89 3.72
CA THR A 323 -26.43 -10.02 2.94
C THR A 323 -25.37 -10.74 2.10
N PRO A 324 -24.43 -10.05 1.42
CA PRO A 324 -23.38 -10.71 0.63
C PRO A 324 -22.46 -11.61 1.46
N VAL A 325 -22.27 -11.30 2.74
CA VAL A 325 -21.37 -12.02 3.66
C VAL A 325 -21.80 -13.47 3.86
N ALA A 326 -23.10 -13.77 3.72
CA ALA A 326 -23.60 -15.14 3.81
C ALA A 326 -23.09 -16.07 2.70
N SER A 327 -22.53 -15.52 1.62
CA SER A 327 -21.92 -16.29 0.53
C SER A 327 -20.42 -16.58 0.73
N PHE A 328 -19.78 -15.90 1.68
CA PHE A 328 -18.34 -16.03 1.89
C PHE A 328 -18.02 -17.36 2.59
N PRO A 329 -16.91 -18.03 2.23
CA PRO A 329 -16.42 -19.16 3.02
C PRO A 329 -16.13 -18.72 4.46
N THR A 330 -16.03 -19.67 5.40
CA THR A 330 -15.65 -19.37 6.79
C THR A 330 -14.36 -18.52 6.81
N PRO A 331 -14.43 -17.24 7.23
CA PRO A 331 -13.29 -16.36 7.20
C PRO A 331 -12.36 -16.64 8.38
N ILE A 332 -11.14 -16.13 8.29
CA ILE A 332 -10.22 -16.06 9.42
C ILE A 332 -10.59 -14.82 10.24
N ILE A 333 -10.50 -13.64 9.62
CA ILE A 333 -10.80 -12.37 10.29
C ILE A 333 -11.71 -11.54 9.38
N MET A 334 -12.70 -10.91 9.98
CA MET A 334 -13.60 -9.97 9.35
C MET A 334 -13.71 -8.71 10.20
N ILE A 335 -13.13 -7.61 9.69
CA ILE A 335 -13.18 -6.30 10.34
C ILE A 335 -14.25 -5.47 9.62
N LEU A 336 -15.33 -5.18 10.32
CA LEU A 336 -16.48 -4.40 9.85
C LEU A 336 -16.75 -3.21 10.79
N SER A 337 -15.74 -2.80 11.57
CA SER A 337 -15.84 -1.71 12.53
C SER A 337 -16.17 -0.37 11.87
N ASP A 338 -16.79 0.54 12.61
CA ASP A 338 -17.04 1.93 12.19
C ASP A 338 -17.80 2.04 10.84
N ASN A 339 -18.83 1.22 10.67
CA ASN A 339 -19.70 1.19 9.48
C ASN A 339 -21.15 1.64 9.82
N GLN A 340 -22.10 1.41 8.90
CA GLN A 340 -23.52 1.76 9.03
C GLN A 340 -24.42 0.54 9.28
N ILE A 341 -23.87 -0.52 9.88
CA ILE A 341 -24.58 -1.79 10.10
C ILE A 341 -25.56 -1.65 11.26
N VAL A 342 -26.84 -1.96 11.01
CA VAL A 342 -27.92 -1.87 12.03
C VAL A 342 -28.37 -3.24 12.55
N GLU A 343 -28.10 -4.30 11.80
CA GLU A 343 -28.46 -5.69 12.12
C GLU A 343 -27.36 -6.67 11.69
N ALA A 344 -27.23 -7.77 12.43
CA ALA A 344 -26.20 -8.79 12.24
C ALA A 344 -26.77 -10.14 11.78
N ASP A 345 -28.08 -10.23 11.50
CA ASP A 345 -28.77 -11.46 11.10
C ASP A 345 -28.11 -12.19 9.92
N PRO A 346 -27.60 -11.50 8.87
CA PRO A 346 -26.88 -12.17 7.78
C PRO A 346 -25.63 -12.95 8.21
N LEU A 347 -24.98 -12.56 9.32
CA LEU A 347 -23.85 -13.31 9.88
C LEU A 347 -24.30 -14.67 10.46
N ILE A 348 -25.51 -14.76 11.03
CA ILE A 348 -26.09 -16.02 11.52
C ILE A 348 -26.38 -16.97 10.35
N GLY A 349 -26.86 -16.42 9.24
CA GLY A 349 -27.20 -17.16 8.04
C GLY A 349 -26.02 -17.65 7.21
N SER A 350 -24.78 -17.29 7.56
CA SER A 350 -23.59 -17.62 6.77
C SER A 350 -23.19 -19.09 6.82
N GLY A 351 -23.60 -19.82 7.86
CA GLY A 351 -23.21 -21.22 8.05
C GLY A 351 -21.72 -21.41 8.37
N TRP A 352 -21.03 -20.36 8.82
CA TRP A 352 -19.63 -20.45 9.24
C TRP A 352 -19.43 -21.41 10.41
N ASP A 353 -18.35 -22.17 10.37
CA ASP A 353 -17.99 -23.12 11.43
C ASP A 353 -16.47 -23.05 11.66
N ALA A 354 -16.06 -22.54 12.82
CA ALA A 354 -14.64 -22.47 13.20
C ALA A 354 -14.08 -23.83 13.65
N SER A 355 -14.91 -24.86 13.85
CA SER A 355 -14.44 -26.19 14.25
C SER A 355 -13.70 -26.94 13.14
N ASP A 356 -13.92 -26.56 11.88
CA ASP A 356 -13.24 -27.13 10.72
C ASP A 356 -11.75 -26.75 10.63
N ASN A 357 -11.30 -25.75 11.40
CA ASN A 357 -9.89 -25.38 11.45
C ASN A 357 -9.46 -24.93 12.87
N PRO A 358 -8.92 -25.84 13.69
CA PRO A 358 -8.54 -25.55 15.07
C PRO A 358 -7.40 -24.54 15.23
N ASP A 359 -6.69 -24.23 14.14
CA ASP A 359 -5.62 -23.22 14.09
C ASP A 359 -6.12 -21.85 13.57
N GLN A 360 -7.37 -21.74 13.08
CA GLN A 360 -7.98 -20.47 12.65
C GLN A 360 -9.00 -20.00 13.68
N CYS A 361 -8.70 -18.89 14.34
CA CYS A 361 -9.71 -18.17 15.10
C CYS A 361 -10.57 -17.39 14.10
N LEU A 362 -11.85 -17.70 14.02
CA LEU A 362 -12.83 -16.86 13.36
C LEU A 362 -13.08 -15.63 14.23
N GLU A 363 -12.66 -14.45 13.77
CA GLU A 363 -12.86 -13.18 14.48
C GLU A 363 -13.68 -12.20 13.65
N VAL A 364 -14.70 -11.59 14.27
CA VAL A 364 -15.58 -10.60 13.64
C VAL A 364 -15.62 -9.33 14.49
N LEU A 365 -15.21 -8.20 13.93
CA LEU A 365 -15.20 -6.91 14.62
C LEU A 365 -16.33 -6.03 14.05
N LEU A 366 -17.26 -5.62 14.91
CA LEU A 366 -18.45 -4.82 14.59
C LEU A 366 -18.54 -3.54 15.43
N THR A 367 -17.49 -3.18 16.19
CA THR A 367 -17.48 -1.98 17.04
C THR A 367 -17.73 -0.71 16.22
N GLY A 368 -18.39 0.29 16.78
CA GLY A 368 -18.65 1.56 16.10
C GLY A 368 -19.82 1.55 15.11
N ASN A 369 -20.56 0.44 15.01
CA ASN A 369 -21.77 0.36 14.19
C ASN A 369 -23.05 0.75 14.96
N PRO A 370 -24.08 1.30 14.30
CA PRO A 370 -25.39 1.61 14.89
C PRO A 370 -26.26 0.37 15.17
N LEU A 371 -25.66 -0.71 15.64
CA LEU A 371 -26.34 -1.97 16.00
C LEU A 371 -27.25 -1.75 17.21
N SER A 372 -28.52 -2.15 17.09
CA SER A 372 -29.42 -2.11 18.25
C SER A 372 -29.00 -3.17 19.28
N THR A 373 -29.09 -2.83 20.57
CA THR A 373 -28.79 -3.77 21.67
C THR A 373 -29.64 -5.04 21.62
N ASP A 374 -30.88 -4.93 21.10
CA ASP A 374 -31.80 -6.04 20.95
C ASP A 374 -31.39 -6.97 19.80
N ALA A 375 -30.95 -6.41 18.66
CA ALA A 375 -30.40 -7.21 17.55
C ALA A 375 -29.14 -7.95 17.99
N LEU A 376 -28.26 -7.28 18.72
CA LEU A 376 -27.02 -7.85 19.26
C LEU A 376 -27.32 -8.99 20.24
N ALA A 377 -28.22 -8.77 21.19
CA ALA A 377 -28.59 -9.77 22.21
C ALA A 377 -29.34 -10.99 21.64
N ALA A 378 -30.10 -10.82 20.55
CA ALA A 378 -30.80 -11.91 19.88
C ALA A 378 -29.89 -12.75 18.98
N ALA A 379 -28.97 -12.10 18.25
CA ALA A 379 -28.16 -12.74 17.22
C ALA A 379 -26.92 -13.45 17.78
N LEU A 380 -26.20 -12.79 18.70
CA LEU A 380 -24.87 -13.24 19.12
C LEU A 380 -24.84 -14.57 19.84
N PRO A 381 -25.72 -14.89 20.80
CA PRO A 381 -25.65 -16.17 21.49
C PRO A 381 -25.82 -17.36 20.53
N ALA A 382 -26.72 -17.23 19.54
CA ALA A 382 -26.94 -18.26 18.53
C ALA A 382 -25.76 -18.36 17.55
N PHE A 383 -25.23 -17.21 17.10
CA PHE A 383 -24.04 -17.16 16.25
C PHE A 383 -22.82 -17.76 16.96
N CYS A 384 -22.48 -17.28 18.15
CA CYS A 384 -21.40 -17.82 18.99
C CYS A 384 -21.49 -19.35 19.17
N ALA A 385 -22.69 -19.86 19.48
CA ALA A 385 -22.90 -21.29 19.71
C ALA A 385 -22.80 -22.13 18.43
N ALA A 386 -23.15 -21.55 17.28
CA ALA A 386 -23.09 -22.23 15.98
C ALA A 386 -21.69 -22.20 15.37
N THR A 387 -20.98 -21.07 15.49
CA THR A 387 -19.76 -20.82 14.73
C THR A 387 -18.48 -20.96 15.54
N GLY A 388 -18.54 -20.80 16.88
CA GLY A 388 -17.35 -20.70 17.72
C GLY A 388 -16.53 -19.41 17.50
N ALA A 389 -17.08 -18.44 16.75
CA ALA A 389 -16.43 -17.17 16.44
C ALA A 389 -16.21 -16.29 17.68
N TRP A 390 -15.22 -15.42 17.62
CA TRP A 390 -15.07 -14.26 18.49
C TRP A 390 -15.76 -13.06 17.85
N VAL A 391 -16.66 -12.39 18.58
CA VAL A 391 -17.30 -11.18 18.09
C VAL A 391 -17.08 -10.01 19.03
N TRP A 392 -16.60 -8.90 18.47
CA TRP A 392 -16.37 -7.65 19.18
C TRP A 392 -17.42 -6.63 18.76
N ALA A 393 -18.30 -6.24 19.69
CA ALA A 393 -19.29 -5.17 19.47
C ALA A 393 -19.37 -4.29 20.73
N ASP A 394 -19.75 -3.02 20.57
CA ASP A 394 -19.68 -2.02 21.64
C ASP A 394 -20.40 -2.47 22.93
N GLY A 395 -19.61 -2.86 23.94
CA GLY A 395 -20.11 -3.24 25.26
C GLY A 395 -20.61 -4.68 25.42
N LEU A 396 -20.59 -5.51 24.36
CA LEU A 396 -20.79 -6.96 24.47
C LEU A 396 -19.49 -7.68 24.07
N MET A 397 -18.91 -8.38 25.05
CA MET A 397 -17.73 -9.22 24.90
C MET A 397 -18.03 -10.61 25.46
N ASP A 398 -17.37 -11.59 24.85
CA ASP A 398 -17.27 -13.01 25.17
C ASP A 398 -18.45 -13.88 24.73
N CYS A 399 -18.25 -14.60 23.62
CA CYS A 399 -18.81 -15.93 23.46
C CYS A 399 -18.19 -16.82 24.56
N PRO A 400 -18.95 -17.26 25.58
CA PRO A 400 -18.36 -17.96 26.72
C PRO A 400 -17.83 -19.34 26.29
N GLY A 401 -16.52 -19.56 26.47
CA GLY A 401 -15.88 -20.88 26.30
C GLY A 401 -14.86 -21.00 25.15
N ALA A 402 -14.62 -19.95 24.38
CA ALA A 402 -13.56 -19.94 23.37
C ALA A 402 -12.19 -19.62 24.01
N SER A 403 -11.13 -20.32 23.61
CA SER A 403 -9.74 -20.03 24.01
C SER A 403 -9.26 -18.74 23.34
N PRO A 404 -8.53 -17.82 24.04
CA PRO A 404 -8.01 -16.60 23.43
C PRO A 404 -7.20 -16.91 22.18
N CYS A 405 -7.45 -16.16 21.12
CA CYS A 405 -6.75 -16.37 19.87
C CYS A 405 -5.25 -16.09 20.01
N VAL A 406 -4.41 -17.01 19.52
CA VAL A 406 -2.99 -16.77 19.28
C VAL A 406 -2.82 -16.71 17.77
N ILE A 407 -2.80 -15.50 17.22
CA ILE A 407 -2.48 -15.28 15.81
C ILE A 407 -1.01 -15.72 15.63
N PRO A 408 -0.70 -16.76 14.84
CA PRO A 408 0.68 -17.07 14.50
C PRO A 408 1.28 -15.89 13.70
N PRO A 409 2.57 -15.58 13.89
CA PRO A 409 3.22 -14.36 13.41
C PRO A 409 3.13 -14.15 11.89
#